data_AF-A0A919LVP7-F1
#
_entry.id   AF-A0A919LVP7-F1
#
_cell.length_a   1.000
_cell.length_b   1.000
_cell.length_c   1.000
_cell.angle_alpha   90.00
_cell.angle_beta   90.00
_cell.angle_gamma   90.00
#
_symmetry.space_group_name_H-M   'P 1'
#
loop_
_entity.id
_entity.type
_entity.pdbx_description
1 polymer ?
#
loop_
_entity_poly.entity_id
_entity_poly.type
_entity_poly.pdbx_seq_one_letter_code
_entity_poly.pdbx_strand_id
1 'polypeptide(L)'
;MEQCAKDIKKVSLELGGNAPFIVFDDADLDKAVEGALASKFRNAGQTCVCANRLYVQTGCMTVSPRSCSRRWKNCALATACRTASPPAR
;
A
#
# COMPACT_ATOMS: atom_id res chain seq x y z
N MET A 1 17.56 15.59 -13.60
CA MET A 1 18.87 15.77 -12.94
C MET A 1 19.99 15.99 -13.95
N GLU A 2 20.11 15.14 -14.97
CA GLU A 2 21.12 15.25 -16.04
C GLU A 2 21.18 16.65 -16.70
N GLN A 3 20.05 17.24 -17.06
CA GLN A 3 19.99 18.57 -17.66
C GLN A 3 20.45 19.70 -16.72
N CYS A 4 20.30 19.53 -15.41
CA CYS A 4 20.68 20.53 -14.40
C CYS A 4 22.16 20.47 -14.01
N ALA A 5 22.84 19.35 -14.33
CA ALA A 5 24.25 19.12 -13.98
C ALA A 5 25.21 20.04 -14.74
N LYS A 6 24.88 20.42 -15.98
CA LYS A 6 25.71 21.28 -16.83
C LYS A 6 25.94 22.68 -16.26
N ASP A 7 24.94 23.20 -15.55
CA ASP A 7 24.93 24.58 -15.04
C ASP A 7 24.98 24.66 -13.50
N ILE A 8 25.24 23.53 -12.81
CA ILE A 8 25.31 23.43 -11.33
C ILE A 8 24.05 24.04 -10.67
N LYS A 9 22.87 23.74 -11.23
CA LYS A 9 21.59 24.24 -10.71
C LYS A 9 21.18 23.43 -9.48
N LYS A 10 20.81 24.12 -8.39
CA LYS A 10 20.20 23.49 -7.20
C LYS A 10 18.86 22.88 -7.60
N VAL A 11 18.63 21.62 -7.23
CA VAL A 11 17.39 20.89 -7.52
C VAL A 11 16.83 20.25 -6.25
N SER A 12 15.51 20.22 -6.14
CA SER A 12 14.74 19.43 -5.16
C SER A 12 13.79 18.53 -5.93
N LEU A 13 13.71 17.25 -5.57
CA LEU A 13 12.93 16.24 -6.30
C LEU A 13 12.16 15.37 -5.31
N GLU A 14 10.84 15.56 -5.26
CA GLU A 14 9.93 14.68 -4.53
C GLU A 14 9.38 13.64 -5.50
N LEU A 15 10.04 12.49 -5.55
CA LEU A 15 9.65 11.39 -6.43
C LEU A 15 8.73 10.43 -5.68
N GLY A 16 7.75 9.86 -6.39
CA GLY A 16 6.78 8.93 -5.83
C GLY A 16 7.45 7.74 -5.14
N GLY A 17 6.77 7.16 -4.15
CA GLY A 17 7.25 6.03 -3.38
C GLY A 17 6.53 4.72 -3.68
N ASN A 18 7.12 3.63 -3.20
CA ASN A 18 6.44 2.34 -3.07
C ASN A 18 6.22 2.04 -1.58
N ALA A 19 5.45 2.89 -0.90
CA ALA A 19 5.38 2.88 0.56
C ALA A 19 4.84 1.53 1.11
N PRO A 20 5.54 0.90 2.07
CA PRO A 20 5.04 -0.29 2.75
C PRO A 20 4.08 0.09 3.89
N PHE A 21 3.05 -0.72 4.08
CA PHE A 21 2.13 -0.66 5.21
C PHE A 21 2.29 -1.96 6.00
N ILE A 22 2.75 -1.89 7.25
CA ILE A 22 3.14 -3.06 8.04
C ILE A 22 2.20 -3.20 9.23
N VAL A 23 1.62 -4.38 9.41
CA VAL A 23 0.70 -4.71 10.51
C VAL A 23 1.33 -5.81 11.37
N PHE A 24 1.54 -5.51 12.64
CA PHE A 24 2.02 -6.45 13.65
C PHE A 24 0.86 -7.22 14.29
N ASP A 25 1.17 -8.28 15.03
CA ASP A 25 0.18 -9.14 15.68
C ASP A 25 -0.53 -8.50 16.88
N ASP A 26 0.07 -7.48 17.49
CA ASP A 26 -0.50 -6.66 18.56
C ASP A 26 -1.34 -5.47 18.05
N ALA A 27 -1.44 -5.30 16.74
CA ALA A 27 -2.17 -4.19 16.15
C ALA A 27 -3.70 -4.35 16.23
N ASP A 28 -4.38 -3.24 16.49
CA ASP A 28 -5.84 -3.15 16.38
C ASP A 28 -6.26 -3.34 14.90
N LEU A 29 -6.80 -4.53 14.60
CA LEU A 29 -7.11 -4.95 13.23
C LEU A 29 -8.19 -4.08 12.56
N ASP A 30 -9.13 -3.55 13.32
CA ASP A 30 -10.19 -2.69 12.77
C ASP A 30 -9.59 -1.36 12.29
N LYS A 31 -8.75 -0.74 13.11
CA LYS A 31 -8.00 0.47 12.73
C LYS A 31 -6.99 0.22 11.63
N ALA A 32 -6.33 -0.94 11.64
CA ALA A 32 -5.36 -1.30 10.60
C ALA A 32 -6.03 -1.41 9.21
N VAL A 33 -7.23 -2.00 9.14
CA VAL A 33 -8.00 -2.12 7.89
C VAL A 33 -8.48 -0.74 7.42
N GLU A 34 -9.03 0.08 8.31
CA GLU A 34 -9.44 1.45 7.98
C GLU A 34 -8.26 2.29 7.47
N GLY A 35 -7.12 2.22 8.15
CA GLY A 35 -5.88 2.89 7.75
C GLY A 35 -5.32 2.39 6.43
N ALA A 36 -5.39 1.08 6.17
CA ALA A 36 -4.98 0.49 4.89
C ALA A 36 -5.86 0.98 3.72
N LEU A 37 -7.19 1.02 3.92
CA LEU A 37 -8.12 1.55 2.93
C LEU A 37 -7.88 3.04 2.67
N ALA A 38 -7.74 3.83 3.73
CA ALA A 38 -7.48 5.27 3.63
C ALA A 38 -6.14 5.56 2.95
N SER A 39 -5.08 4.83 3.27
CA SER A 39 -3.75 5.05 2.68
C SER A 39 -3.63 4.56 1.24
N LYS A 40 -4.35 3.50 0.86
CA LYS A 40 -4.31 2.95 -0.51
C LYS A 40 -5.22 3.69 -1.48
N PHE A 41 -6.44 4.05 -1.06
CA PHE A 41 -7.49 4.54 -1.95
C PHE A 41 -7.78 6.03 -1.83
N ARG A 42 -7.14 6.75 -0.90
CA ARG A 42 -7.17 8.21 -0.91
C ARG A 42 -6.69 8.71 -2.28
N ASN A 43 -7.46 9.65 -2.83
CA ASN A 43 -7.26 10.16 -4.19
C ASN A 43 -7.13 9.04 -5.24
N ALA A 44 -7.91 7.95 -5.08
CA ALA A 44 -7.87 6.77 -5.95
C ALA A 44 -6.48 6.10 -6.09
N GLY A 45 -5.59 6.29 -5.12
CA GLY A 45 -4.21 5.77 -5.12
C GLY A 45 -3.20 6.64 -5.86
N GLN A 46 -3.60 7.82 -6.33
CA GLN A 46 -2.74 8.78 -7.01
C GLN A 46 -2.13 9.75 -6.00
N THR A 47 -1.40 9.25 -5.02
CA THR A 47 -0.63 10.06 -4.08
C THR A 47 0.74 9.44 -3.87
N CYS A 48 1.78 10.27 -3.80
CA CYS A 48 3.18 9.86 -3.71
C CYS A 48 3.46 8.89 -2.54
N VAL A 49 2.65 9.00 -1.47
CA VAL A 49 2.79 8.25 -0.22
C VAL A 49 1.77 7.12 -0.06
N CYS A 50 1.02 6.76 -1.12
CA CYS A 50 0.04 5.69 -1.02
C CYS A 50 0.69 4.34 -0.68
N ALA A 51 0.04 3.59 0.21
CA ALA A 51 0.48 2.26 0.61
C ALA A 51 0.35 1.28 -0.56
N ASN A 52 1.46 0.96 -1.25
CA ASN A 52 1.43 0.06 -2.40
C ASN A 52 1.73 -1.39 -2.05
N ARG A 53 2.38 -1.61 -0.92
CA ARG A 53 2.73 -2.94 -0.40
C ARG A 53 2.17 -3.07 1.00
N LEU A 54 1.47 -4.15 1.29
CA LEU A 54 0.98 -4.40 2.63
C LEU A 54 1.61 -5.69 3.18
N TYR A 55 2.29 -5.57 4.31
CA TYR A 55 2.92 -6.67 5.04
C TYR A 55 2.17 -6.91 6.33
N VAL A 56 1.90 -8.17 6.63
CA VAL A 56 1.07 -8.58 7.76
C VAL A 56 1.78 -9.72 8.46
N GLN A 57 2.07 -9.55 9.75
CA GLN A 57 2.72 -10.58 10.54
C GLN A 57 1.79 -11.77 10.74
N THR A 58 2.30 -12.99 10.55
CA THR A 58 1.51 -14.23 10.59
C THR A 58 0.76 -14.44 11.92
N GLY A 59 1.27 -13.89 13.03
CA GLY A 59 0.64 -13.93 14.35
C GLY A 59 -0.73 -13.25 14.42
N CYS A 60 -1.03 -12.28 13.54
CA CYS A 60 -2.39 -11.70 13.49
C CYS A 60 -3.42 -12.66 12.85
N MET A 61 -2.94 -13.62 12.05
CA MET A 61 -3.78 -14.55 11.29
C MET A 61 -4.33 -15.68 12.17
N THR A 62 -3.77 -15.88 13.38
CA THR A 62 -4.14 -16.95 14.31
C THR A 62 -5.22 -16.53 15.32
N VAL A 63 -5.33 -15.25 15.69
CA VAL A 63 -6.31 -14.75 16.68
C VAL A 63 -7.75 -14.75 16.13
N SER A 64 -7.94 -14.49 14.84
CA SER A 64 -9.21 -14.72 14.14
C SER A 64 -8.98 -14.82 12.62
N PRO A 65 -8.76 -16.04 12.10
CA PRO A 65 -8.46 -16.25 10.68
C PRO A 65 -9.57 -15.75 9.76
N ARG A 66 -10.84 -15.82 10.19
CA ARG A 66 -12.00 -15.51 9.34
C ARG A 66 -12.27 -14.01 9.22
N SER A 67 -12.20 -13.25 10.31
CA SER A 67 -12.45 -11.80 10.26
C SER A 67 -11.28 -11.05 9.62
N CYS A 68 -10.04 -11.43 9.96
CA CYS A 68 -8.84 -10.85 9.38
C CYS A 68 -8.74 -11.15 7.88
N SER A 69 -8.89 -12.42 7.48
CA SER A 69 -8.80 -12.78 6.06
C SER A 69 -9.93 -12.18 5.22
N ARG A 70 -11.16 -12.07 5.73
CA ARG A 70 -12.28 -11.52 4.95
C ARG A 70 -12.19 -10.00 4.80
N ARG A 71 -11.84 -9.26 5.86
CA ARG A 71 -11.62 -7.81 5.79
C ARG A 71 -10.42 -7.46 4.92
N TRP A 72 -9.33 -8.22 5.03
CA TRP A 72 -8.15 -8.02 4.19
C TRP A 72 -8.36 -8.44 2.75
N LYS A 73 -9.09 -9.54 2.48
CA LYS A 73 -9.48 -9.94 1.12
C LYS A 73 -10.32 -8.87 0.43
N ASN A 74 -11.24 -8.22 1.15
CA ASN A 74 -12.02 -7.11 0.58
C ASN A 74 -11.13 -5.89 0.27
N CYS A 75 -10.16 -5.58 1.14
CA CYS A 75 -9.16 -4.53 0.90
C CYS A 75 -8.20 -4.87 -0.26
N ALA A 76 -7.82 -6.15 -0.41
CA ALA A 76 -6.99 -6.67 -1.50
C ALA A 76 -7.76 -6.72 -2.83
N LEU A 77 -9.04 -7.07 -2.84
CA LEU A 77 -9.90 -7.01 -4.04
C LEU A 77 -10.06 -5.57 -4.54
N ALA A 78 -10.26 -4.61 -3.62
CA ALA A 78 -10.26 -3.20 -3.97
C ALA A 78 -8.90 -2.76 -4.58
N THR A 79 -7.80 -3.39 -4.15
CA THR A 79 -6.44 -3.13 -4.65
C THR A 79 -6.21 -3.76 -6.03
N ALA A 80 -6.80 -4.93 -6.29
CA ALA A 80 -6.64 -5.69 -7.54
C ALA A 80 -7.42 -5.12 -8.74
N CYS A 81 -8.33 -4.15 -8.53
CA CYS A 81 -9.20 -3.59 -9.56
C CYS A 81 -8.47 -2.74 -10.64
N ARG A 82 -7.13 -2.58 -10.57
CA ARG A 82 -6.34 -1.96 -11.66
C ARG A 82 -5.20 -2.83 -12.22
N THR A 83 -5.05 -4.07 -11.77
CA THR A 83 -4.09 -5.01 -12.38
C THR A 83 -4.79 -6.29 -12.80
N ALA A 84 -5.85 -6.16 -13.59
CA ALA A 84 -6.19 -7.19 -14.56
C ALA A 84 -5.13 -7.13 -15.68
N SER A 85 -3.94 -7.65 -15.39
CA SER A 85 -3.05 -8.13 -16.45
C SER A 85 -3.75 -9.35 -17.06
N PRO A 86 -3.84 -9.48 -18.40
CA PRO A 86 -4.48 -10.63 -19.02
C PRO A 86 -3.81 -11.92 -18.54
N PRO A 87 -4.55 -13.03 -18.44
CA PRO A 87 -3.99 -14.30 -17.97
C PRO A 87 -2.78 -14.66 -18.84
N ALA A 88 -1.64 -14.88 -18.18
CA ALA A 88 -0.45 -15.38 -18.84
C ALA A 88 -0.68 -16.85 -19.22
N ARG A 89 -1.17 -17.04 -20.46
CA ARG A 89 -1.23 -18.27 -21.26
C ARG A 89 -2.09 -19.42 -20.74
#